data_AF-A0A1Y3TSJ5-F1
#
_entry.id   AF-A0A1Y3TSJ5-F1
#
_cell.length_a   1.000
_cell.length_b   1.000
_cell.length_c   1.000
_cell.angle_alpha   90.00
_cell.angle_beta   90.00
_cell.angle_gamma   90.00
#
_symmetry.space_group_name_H-M   'P 1'
#
loop_
_entity.id
_entity.type
_entity.pdbx_description
1 polymer ?
#
loop_
_entity_poly.entity_id
_entity_poly.type
_entity_poly.pdbx_seq_one_letter_code
_entity_poly.pdbx_strand_id
1 'polypeptide(L)'
;MDEIRDFLLSPQEYLDTFWESDVLIWIDWREYDESIIKYINEKLPEEDKVKFTCVEIEKERDVDIILEKNSISTAIPYAEEYTDRDTTLKSLQENVSPKYQIRWFMGSLGSDTLAFCIYPSAQWEQLEEFGAEKVAYYFAPIKENSVMFEMGMDEVFNLLEQRGEA
;
A
#
# COMPACT_ATOMS: atom_id res chain seq x y z
N MET A 1 12.96 5.04 -16.98
CA MET A 1 11.66 5.38 -17.58
C MET A 1 10.69 5.40 -16.41
N ASP A 2 9.80 6.38 -16.30
CA ASP A 2 8.84 6.39 -15.16
C ASP A 2 7.66 5.50 -15.55
N GLU A 3 7.68 4.23 -15.12
CA GLU A 3 6.73 3.20 -15.56
C GLU A 3 5.28 3.57 -15.23
N ILE A 4 5.04 4.28 -14.12
CA ILE A 4 3.72 4.81 -13.77
C ILE A 4 3.28 5.88 -14.76
N ARG A 5 4.20 6.73 -15.22
CA ARG A 5 3.91 7.76 -16.22
C ARG A 5 3.50 7.13 -17.56
N ASP A 6 4.24 6.13 -18.02
CA ASP A 6 3.93 5.43 -19.28
C ASP A 6 2.58 4.72 -19.17
N PHE A 7 2.33 4.05 -18.04
CA PHE A 7 1.02 3.48 -17.75
C PHE A 7 -0.09 4.53 -17.78
N LEU A 8 0.09 5.69 -17.13
CA LEU A 8 -0.91 6.75 -17.12
C LEU A 8 -1.12 7.40 -18.51
N LEU A 9 -0.16 7.34 -19.43
CA LEU A 9 -0.34 7.82 -20.81
C LEU A 9 -1.36 6.96 -21.57
N SER A 10 -1.26 5.64 -21.46
CA SER A 10 -2.12 4.68 -22.18
C SER A 10 -2.37 3.42 -21.32
N PRO A 11 -3.24 3.48 -20.30
CA PRO A 11 -3.40 2.39 -19.33
C PRO A 11 -3.76 1.05 -19.99
N GLN A 12 -4.61 1.07 -21.02
CA GLN A 12 -5.04 -0.13 -21.72
C GLN A 12 -3.91 -0.80 -22.53
N GLU A 13 -2.96 0.00 -23.03
CA GLU A 13 -1.84 -0.49 -23.83
C GLU A 13 -0.71 -1.02 -22.95
N TYR A 14 -0.47 -0.37 -21.81
CA TYR A 14 0.64 -0.69 -20.91
C TYR A 14 0.24 -1.57 -19.73
N LEU A 15 -1.02 -2.00 -19.62
CA LEU A 15 -1.50 -2.77 -18.46
C LEU A 15 -0.63 -4.00 -18.19
N ASP A 16 -0.48 -4.89 -19.18
CA ASP A 16 0.26 -6.14 -19.01
C ASP A 16 1.73 -5.89 -18.63
N THR A 17 2.37 -4.93 -19.28
CA THR A 17 3.76 -4.54 -18.94
C THR A 17 3.85 -3.93 -17.55
N PHE A 18 2.85 -3.15 -17.13
CA PHE A 18 2.83 -2.53 -15.81
C PHE A 18 2.58 -3.57 -14.71
N TRP A 19 1.79 -4.60 -14.96
CA TRP A 19 1.59 -5.73 -14.04
C TRP A 19 2.89 -6.47 -13.71
N GLU A 20 3.80 -6.56 -14.67
CA GLU A 20 5.12 -7.20 -14.52
C GLU A 20 6.19 -6.23 -13.98
N SER A 21 5.84 -4.97 -13.71
CA SER A 21 6.80 -3.94 -13.37
C SER A 21 7.36 -4.09 -11.95
N ASP A 22 8.63 -3.71 -11.80
CA ASP A 22 9.31 -3.67 -10.50
C ASP A 22 8.83 -2.50 -9.63
N VAL A 23 7.99 -1.59 -10.12
CA VAL A 23 7.40 -0.53 -9.27
C VAL A 23 6.27 -1.06 -8.37
N LEU A 24 5.65 -2.18 -8.74
CA LEU A 24 4.60 -2.80 -7.93
C LEU A 24 5.20 -3.63 -6.79
N ILE A 25 4.62 -3.45 -5.61
CA ILE A 25 4.83 -4.25 -4.41
C ILE A 25 3.61 -5.14 -4.25
N TRP A 26 3.77 -6.42 -4.58
CA TRP A 26 2.71 -7.42 -4.44
C TRP A 26 2.68 -7.95 -3.00
N ILE A 27 1.49 -7.91 -2.40
CA ILE A 27 1.24 -8.40 -1.04
C ILE A 27 0.09 -9.41 -1.10
N ASP A 28 0.36 -10.63 -0.67
CA ASP A 28 -0.65 -11.69 -0.56
C ASP A 28 -1.47 -11.53 0.73
N TRP A 29 -2.74 -11.95 0.72
CA TRP A 29 -3.57 -11.89 1.94
C TRP A 29 -3.03 -12.76 3.08
N ARG A 30 -2.16 -13.74 2.79
CA ARG A 30 -1.46 -14.58 3.77
C ARG A 30 -0.07 -14.06 4.13
N GLU A 31 0.32 -12.91 3.62
CA GLU A 31 1.62 -12.32 3.91
C GLU A 31 1.75 -11.98 5.39
N TYR A 32 2.94 -12.19 5.95
CA TYR A 32 3.25 -11.77 7.30
C TYR A 32 3.42 -10.24 7.36
N ASP A 33 2.90 -9.63 8.41
CA ASP A 33 2.90 -8.17 8.54
C ASP A 33 4.32 -7.58 8.54
N GLU A 34 5.32 -8.25 9.11
CA GLU A 34 6.71 -7.81 9.02
C GLU A 34 7.33 -7.95 7.62
N SER A 35 6.84 -8.87 6.79
CA SER A 35 7.27 -9.01 5.39
C SER A 35 6.81 -7.82 4.57
N ILE A 36 5.59 -7.33 4.82
CA ILE A 36 5.06 -6.11 4.17
C ILE A 36 5.99 -4.92 4.38
N ILE A 37 6.49 -4.75 5.61
CA ILE A 37 7.43 -3.68 5.95
C ILE A 37 8.75 -3.84 5.17
N LYS A 38 9.25 -5.08 5.05
CA LYS A 38 10.46 -5.37 4.26
C LYS A 38 10.25 -5.03 2.79
N TYR A 39 9.13 -5.39 2.19
CA TYR A 39 8.84 -5.08 0.78
C TYR A 39 8.74 -3.57 0.52
N ILE A 40 8.15 -2.82 1.44
CA ILE A 40 8.13 -1.36 1.37
C ILE A 40 9.56 -0.80 1.47
N ASN A 41 10.37 -1.32 2.39
CA ASN A 41 11.76 -0.90 2.55
C ASN A 41 12.65 -1.21 1.35
N GLU A 42 12.34 -2.24 0.56
CA GLU A 42 13.07 -2.54 -0.68
C GLU A 42 12.91 -1.43 -1.74
N LYS A 43 11.83 -0.63 -1.67
CA LYS A 43 11.59 0.50 -2.57
C LYS A 43 12.10 1.84 -2.03
N LEU A 44 12.61 1.87 -0.79
CA LEU A 44 13.10 3.08 -0.14
C LEU A 44 14.63 3.14 -0.12
N PRO A 45 15.23 4.35 -0.23
CA PRO A 45 16.65 4.52 0.01
C PRO A 45 16.98 4.22 1.48
N GLU A 46 18.23 3.83 1.76
CA GLU A 46 18.65 3.31 3.06
C GLU A 46 18.34 4.27 4.22
N GLU A 47 18.51 5.59 4.00
CA GLU A 47 18.23 6.63 4.99
C GLU A 47 16.75 6.78 5.36
N ASP A 48 15.84 6.30 4.50
CA ASP A 48 14.39 6.43 4.65
C ASP A 48 13.70 5.12 4.97
N LYS A 49 14.43 4.00 5.08
CA LYS A 49 13.87 2.71 5.46
C LYS A 49 13.20 2.81 6.84
N VAL A 50 11.99 2.28 6.92
CA VAL A 50 11.23 2.10 8.15
C VAL A 50 11.96 1.08 9.01
N LYS A 51 12.44 1.53 10.16
CA LYS A 51 13.01 0.66 11.18
C LYS A 51 11.88 0.05 11.98
N PHE A 52 11.97 -1.24 12.27
CA PHE A 52 10.96 -1.92 13.07
C PHE A 52 11.55 -3.07 13.88
N THR A 53 10.83 -3.47 14.93
CA THR A 53 11.11 -4.66 15.74
C THR A 53 9.82 -5.41 16.02
N CYS A 54 9.86 -6.74 16.01
CA CYS A 54 8.76 -7.59 16.45
C CYS A 54 8.97 -7.98 17.92
N VAL A 55 7.94 -7.85 18.74
CA VAL A 55 7.96 -8.14 20.17
C VAL A 55 6.87 -9.15 20.49
N GLU A 56 7.24 -10.29 21.07
CA GLU A 56 6.28 -11.25 21.59
C GLU A 56 5.51 -10.65 22.78
N ILE A 57 4.19 -10.85 22.79
CA ILE A 57 3.30 -10.31 23.82
C ILE A 57 2.32 -11.38 24.32
N GLU A 58 1.78 -11.18 25.52
CA GLU A 58 0.78 -12.07 26.12
C GLU A 58 -0.66 -11.71 25.67
N LYS A 59 -0.89 -11.65 24.35
CA LYS A 59 -2.21 -11.45 23.74
C LYS A 59 -2.45 -12.49 22.65
N GLU A 60 -3.70 -12.68 22.22
CA GLU A 60 -4.06 -13.66 21.19
C GLU A 60 -3.33 -13.46 19.85
N ARG A 61 -3.00 -12.20 19.50
CA ARG A 61 -2.19 -11.90 18.31
C ARG A 61 -0.71 -12.31 18.42
N ASP A 62 -0.23 -12.73 19.59
CA ASP A 62 1.13 -13.16 19.95
C ASP A 62 2.29 -12.16 19.73
N VAL A 63 2.17 -11.22 18.80
CA VAL A 63 3.25 -10.29 18.41
C VAL A 63 2.72 -8.87 18.25
N ASP A 64 3.51 -7.90 18.73
CA ASP A 64 3.42 -6.50 18.34
C ASP A 64 4.59 -6.13 17.40
N ILE A 65 4.29 -5.30 16.41
CA ILE A 65 5.31 -4.67 15.57
C ILE A 65 5.46 -3.23 16.00
N ILE A 66 6.69 -2.84 16.35
CA ILE A 66 7.05 -1.50 16.78
C ILE A 66 7.81 -0.82 15.65
N LEU A 67 7.28 0.29 15.14
CA LEU A 67 7.94 1.14 14.15
C LEU A 67 8.77 2.21 14.84
N GLU A 68 9.96 2.51 14.32
CA GLU A 68 10.84 3.56 14.82
C GLU A 68 10.97 4.69 13.79
N LYS A 69 10.64 5.92 14.20
CA LYS A 69 10.78 7.14 13.38
C LYS A 69 11.32 8.27 14.24
N ASN A 70 12.43 8.89 13.83
CA ASN A 70 13.05 10.01 14.54
C ASN A 70 13.27 9.75 16.05
N SER A 71 13.72 8.54 16.40
CA SER A 71 13.90 8.07 17.79
C SER A 71 12.60 7.95 18.61
N ILE A 72 11.44 8.01 17.96
CA ILE A 72 10.13 7.70 18.56
C ILE A 72 9.75 6.29 18.11
N SER A 73 9.40 5.44 19.07
CA SER A 73 8.89 4.10 18.85
C SER A 73 7.37 4.08 19.01
N THR A 74 6.66 3.58 18.00
CA THR A 74 5.20 3.49 17.96
C THR A 74 4.80 2.07 17.58
N ALA A 75 3.98 1.42 18.41
CA ALA A 75 3.40 0.12 18.07
C ALA A 75 2.32 0.29 16.99
N ILE A 76 2.29 -0.62 16.03
CA ILE A 76 1.17 -0.71 15.08
C ILE A 76 -0.11 -1.04 15.90
N PRO A 77 -1.20 -0.28 15.73
CA PRO A 77 -2.37 -0.35 16.60
C PRO A 77 -3.31 -1.51 16.22
N TYR A 78 -2.80 -2.74 16.25
CA TYR A 78 -3.58 -3.94 15.98
C TYR A 78 -4.68 -4.18 17.03
N ALA A 79 -5.72 -4.91 16.62
CA ALA A 79 -6.71 -5.51 17.53
C ALA A 79 -6.05 -6.47 18.54
N GLU A 80 -6.75 -6.86 19.61
CA GLU A 80 -6.15 -7.76 20.62
C GLU A 80 -5.93 -9.18 20.08
N GLU A 81 -6.76 -9.57 19.12
CA GLU A 81 -6.96 -10.92 18.63
C GLU A 81 -6.04 -11.27 17.46
N TYR A 82 -5.72 -10.32 16.58
CA TYR A 82 -4.96 -10.58 15.36
C TYR A 82 -4.17 -9.38 14.87
N THR A 83 -3.15 -9.64 14.06
CA THR A 83 -2.53 -8.66 13.16
C THR A 83 -3.24 -8.69 11.80
N ASP A 84 -3.24 -7.55 11.11
CA ASP A 84 -3.89 -7.43 9.81
C ASP A 84 -3.14 -6.50 8.85
N ARG A 85 -3.21 -6.85 7.55
CA ARG A 85 -2.52 -6.18 6.45
C ARG A 85 -2.94 -4.72 6.32
N ASP A 86 -4.21 -4.42 6.56
CA ASP A 86 -4.75 -3.07 6.39
C ASP A 86 -4.16 -2.13 7.44
N THR A 87 -4.19 -2.51 8.71
CA THR A 87 -3.61 -1.77 9.83
C THR A 87 -2.11 -1.61 9.68
N THR A 88 -1.41 -2.63 9.18
CA THR A 88 0.01 -2.54 8.83
C THR A 88 0.26 -1.49 7.76
N LEU A 89 -0.44 -1.55 6.63
CA LEU A 89 -0.27 -0.61 5.51
C LEU A 89 -0.65 0.83 5.89
N LYS A 90 -1.73 1.02 6.66
CA LYS A 90 -2.15 2.33 7.19
C LYS A 90 -1.07 2.93 8.10
N SER A 91 -0.51 2.12 9.00
CA SER A 91 0.55 2.56 9.92
C SER A 91 1.86 2.87 9.18
N LEU A 92 2.18 2.09 8.14
CA LEU A 92 3.33 2.39 7.28
C LEU A 92 3.14 3.69 6.50
N GLN A 93 1.95 3.93 5.95
CA GLN A 93 1.64 5.20 5.29
C GLN A 93 1.82 6.38 6.25
N GLU A 94 1.33 6.29 7.48
CA GLU A 94 1.55 7.33 8.49
C GLU A 94 3.05 7.51 8.80
N ASN A 95 3.79 6.40 8.90
CA ASN A 95 5.22 6.41 9.19
C ASN A 95 6.05 7.07 8.07
N VAL A 96 5.76 6.82 6.81
CA VAL A 96 6.52 7.40 5.68
C VAL A 96 6.03 8.80 5.27
N SER A 97 4.85 9.21 5.74
CA SER A 97 4.29 10.54 5.54
C SER A 97 5.10 11.64 6.30
N PRO A 98 5.21 12.87 5.76
CA PRO A 98 4.67 13.34 4.48
C PRO A 98 5.61 13.13 3.30
N LYS A 99 6.79 12.55 3.50
CA LYS A 99 7.83 12.44 2.47
C LYS A 99 7.43 11.50 1.34
N TYR A 100 6.75 10.40 1.68
CA TYR A 100 6.28 9.40 0.73
C TYR A 100 4.78 9.17 0.84
N GLN A 101 4.18 8.69 -0.24
CA GLN A 101 2.84 8.12 -0.24
C GLN A 101 2.88 6.72 -0.83
N ILE A 102 2.26 5.80 -0.11
CA ILE A 102 1.88 4.47 -0.56
C ILE A 102 0.50 4.60 -1.21
N ARG A 103 0.37 4.09 -2.43
CA ARG A 103 -0.91 4.05 -3.15
C ARG A 103 -1.19 2.63 -3.61
N TRP A 104 -2.45 2.22 -3.47
CA TRP A 104 -2.97 0.95 -3.94
C TRP A 104 -3.19 1.00 -5.44
N PHE A 105 -2.55 0.11 -6.20
CA PHE A 105 -2.85 -0.08 -7.60
C PHE A 105 -4.19 -0.80 -7.75
N MET A 106 -5.21 -0.03 -8.13
CA MET A 106 -6.60 -0.47 -8.19
C MET A 106 -6.86 -1.54 -9.25
N GLY A 107 -5.93 -1.77 -10.18
CA GLY A 107 -6.00 -2.93 -11.08
C GLY A 107 -5.95 -4.28 -10.35
N SER A 108 -5.49 -4.30 -9.09
CA SER A 108 -5.49 -5.48 -8.22
C SER A 108 -6.75 -5.61 -7.34
N LEU A 109 -7.72 -4.70 -7.45
CA LEU A 109 -8.95 -4.71 -6.64
C LEU A 109 -9.68 -6.08 -6.73
N GLY A 110 -10.00 -6.66 -5.57
CA GLY A 110 -10.71 -7.93 -5.48
C GLY A 110 -9.84 -9.18 -5.66
N SER A 111 -8.53 -9.01 -5.82
CA SER A 111 -7.56 -10.12 -5.85
C SER A 111 -7.16 -10.56 -4.43
N ASP A 112 -6.81 -11.84 -4.29
CA ASP A 112 -6.15 -12.41 -3.11
C ASP A 112 -4.75 -11.79 -2.87
N THR A 113 -4.13 -11.25 -3.92
CA THR A 113 -2.85 -10.54 -3.87
C THR A 113 -3.04 -9.12 -4.41
N LEU A 114 -2.83 -8.11 -3.55
CA LEU A 114 -2.98 -6.70 -3.89
C LEU A 114 -1.62 -6.06 -4.22
N ALA A 115 -1.60 -5.09 -5.13
CA ALA A 115 -0.39 -4.40 -5.55
C ALA A 115 -0.35 -2.95 -5.06
N PHE A 116 0.81 -2.50 -4.58
CA PHE A 116 1.02 -1.15 -4.07
C PHE A 116 2.24 -0.49 -4.71
N CYS A 117 2.30 0.83 -4.65
CA CYS A 117 3.47 1.62 -5.05
C CYS A 117 3.80 2.62 -3.95
N ILE A 118 5.07 2.86 -3.68
CA ILE A 118 5.53 3.90 -2.75
C ILE A 118 6.47 4.85 -3.48
N TYR A 119 6.04 6.11 -3.65
CA TYR A 119 6.84 7.17 -4.28
C TYR A 119 6.91 8.41 -3.39
N PRO A 120 7.93 9.27 -3.55
CA PRO A 120 7.96 10.58 -2.93
C PRO A 120 6.68 11.36 -3.23
N SER A 121 6.15 12.09 -2.25
CA SER A 121 4.94 12.90 -2.43
C SER A 121 5.08 13.90 -3.59
N ALA A 122 6.27 14.48 -3.78
CA ALA A 122 6.55 15.38 -4.89
C ALA A 122 6.49 14.69 -6.27
N GLN A 123 6.78 13.39 -6.35
CA GLN A 123 6.64 12.65 -7.60
C GLN A 123 5.16 12.33 -7.87
N TRP A 124 4.37 12.00 -6.85
CA TRP A 124 2.92 11.91 -7.00
C TRP A 124 2.32 13.23 -7.49
N GLU A 125 2.70 14.37 -6.90
CA GLU A 125 2.28 15.70 -7.34
C GLU A 125 2.59 15.97 -8.82
N GLN A 126 3.72 15.48 -9.34
CA GLN A 126 4.04 15.56 -10.77
C GLN A 126 3.12 14.66 -11.61
N LEU A 127 2.84 13.44 -11.15
CA LEU A 127 1.91 12.54 -11.83
C LEU A 127 0.48 13.08 -11.85
N GLU A 128 0.09 13.92 -10.88
CA GLU A 128 -1.22 14.58 -10.89
C GLU A 128 -1.44 15.53 -12.10
N GLU A 129 -0.41 15.82 -12.92
CA GLU A 129 -0.57 16.51 -14.20
C GLU A 129 -1.41 15.74 -15.22
N PHE A 130 -1.54 14.41 -15.05
CA PHE A 130 -2.46 13.55 -15.82
C PHE A 130 -3.93 13.70 -15.36
N GLY A 131 -4.17 14.48 -14.31
CA GLY A 131 -5.46 14.71 -13.68
C GLY A 131 -5.59 13.92 -12.38
N ALA A 132 -5.85 14.61 -11.27
CA ALA A 132 -5.89 14.00 -9.95
C ALA A 132 -6.89 12.86 -9.81
N GLU A 133 -8.05 12.99 -10.45
CA GLU A 133 -9.07 11.94 -10.50
C GLU A 133 -8.57 10.70 -11.26
N LYS A 134 -7.84 10.88 -12.36
CA LYS A 134 -7.29 9.79 -13.15
C LYS A 134 -6.19 9.04 -12.39
N VAL A 135 -5.29 9.76 -11.74
CA VAL A 135 -4.23 9.12 -10.94
C VAL A 135 -4.86 8.39 -9.76
N ALA A 136 -5.81 9.01 -9.03
CA ALA A 136 -6.49 8.36 -7.92
C ALA A 136 -7.35 7.16 -8.35
N TYR A 137 -7.88 7.16 -9.58
CA TYR A 137 -8.62 6.03 -10.15
C TYR A 137 -7.75 4.78 -10.28
N TYR A 138 -6.49 4.93 -10.72
CA TYR A 138 -5.57 3.79 -10.87
C TYR A 138 -4.73 3.53 -9.62
N PHE A 139 -4.38 4.57 -8.87
CA PHE A 139 -3.50 4.55 -7.71
C PHE A 139 -4.21 5.24 -6.54
N ALA A 140 -5.00 4.49 -5.79
CA ALA A 140 -5.77 5.03 -4.68
C ALA A 140 -4.85 5.31 -3.48
N PRO A 141 -4.85 6.51 -2.89
CA PRO A 141 -4.07 6.79 -1.68
C PRO A 141 -4.61 6.01 -0.49
N ILE A 142 -3.72 5.48 0.35
CA ILE A 142 -4.09 4.84 1.61
C ILE A 142 -4.47 5.92 2.63
N LYS A 143 -5.66 5.81 3.20
CA LYS A 143 -6.23 6.70 4.21
C LYS A 143 -6.57 5.90 5.47
N GLU A 144 -6.84 6.60 6.56
CA GLU A 144 -7.25 5.98 7.83
C GLU A 144 -8.46 5.03 7.68
N ASN A 145 -9.40 5.39 6.80
CA ASN A 145 -10.59 4.61 6.51
C ASN A 145 -10.47 3.72 5.26
N SER A 146 -9.27 3.53 4.73
CA SER A 146 -9.06 2.56 3.64
C SER A 146 -9.31 1.14 4.16
N VAL A 147 -10.10 0.40 3.38
CA VAL A 147 -10.30 -1.04 3.51
C VAL A 147 -9.77 -1.66 2.22
N MET A 148 -8.85 -2.61 2.33
CA MET A 148 -8.12 -3.21 1.21
C MET A 148 -8.28 -4.74 1.25
N PHE A 149 -7.61 -5.43 2.17
CA PHE A 149 -7.71 -6.88 2.32
C PHE A 149 -8.97 -7.32 3.07
N GLU A 150 -9.50 -6.47 3.95
CA GLU A 150 -10.70 -6.79 4.74
C GLU A 150 -12.00 -6.45 3.99
N MET A 151 -11.92 -6.00 2.74
CA MET A 151 -13.08 -5.59 1.95
C MET A 151 -13.96 -6.80 1.63
N GLY A 152 -15.24 -6.71 2.01
CA GLY A 152 -16.21 -7.77 1.72
C GLY A 152 -16.48 -7.91 0.22
N MET A 153 -16.83 -9.11 -0.24
CA MET A 153 -17.10 -9.36 -1.67
C MET A 153 -18.16 -8.40 -2.25
N ASP A 154 -19.25 -8.15 -1.53
CA ASP A 154 -20.30 -7.21 -1.99
C ASP A 154 -19.75 -5.79 -2.16
N GLU A 155 -18.85 -5.35 -1.27
CA GLU A 155 -18.19 -4.05 -1.38
C GLU A 155 -17.22 -4.00 -2.56
N VAL A 156 -16.46 -5.07 -2.80
CA VAL A 156 -15.61 -5.22 -3.98
C VAL A 156 -16.44 -5.11 -5.26
N PHE A 157 -17.54 -5.86 -5.38
CA PHE A 157 -18.41 -5.81 -6.57
C PHE A 157 -19.01 -4.41 -6.76
N ASN A 158 -19.52 -3.79 -5.69
CA ASN A 158 -20.04 -2.43 -5.77
C ASN A 158 -18.98 -1.43 -6.24
N LEU A 159 -17.73 -1.60 -5.80
CA LEU A 159 -16.62 -0.72 -6.20
C LEU A 159 -16.20 -0.97 -7.65
N LEU A 160 -16.15 -2.22 -8.10
CA LEU A 160 -15.91 -2.56 -9.52
C LEU A 160 -17.01 -2.00 -10.43
N GLU A 161 -18.28 -2.09 -10.03
CA GLU A 161 -19.41 -1.50 -10.77
C GLU A 161 -19.28 0.02 -10.90
N GLN A 162 -18.94 0.71 -9.81
CA GLN A 162 -18.71 2.17 -9.81
C GLN A 162 -17.55 2.58 -10.73
N ARG A 163 -16.58 1.68 -10.92
CA ARG A 163 -15.42 1.87 -11.80
C ARG A 163 -15.70 1.47 -13.25
N GLY A 164 -16.83 0.80 -13.53
CA GLY A 164 -17.13 0.25 -14.85
C GLY A 164 -16.30 -1.01 -15.19
N GLU A 165 -15.85 -1.74 -14.16
CA GLU A 165 -14.99 -2.92 -14.23
C GLU A 165 -15.72 -4.21 -13.79
N ALA A 166 -17.06 -4.17 -13.64
CA ALA A 166 -17.91 -5.31 -13.26
C ALA A 166 -18.41 -6.16 -14.43
#